data_AF-A0AAV8H8B3-F1
#
_entry.id   AF-A0AAV8H8B3-F1
#
_cell.length_a   1.000
_cell.length_b   1.000
_cell.length_c   1.000
_cell.angle_alpha   90.00
_cell.angle_beta   90.00
_cell.angle_gamma   90.00
#
_symmetry.space_group_name_H-M   'P 1'
#
loop_
_entity.id
_entity.type
_entity.pdbx_description
1 polymer ?
#
loop_
_entity_poly.entity_id
_entity_poly.type
_entity_poly.pdbx_seq_one_letter_code
_entity_poly.pdbx_strand_id
1 'polypeptide(L)'
;MDPCQFVRVLVGNLSLKLPASPRPVGAGAGVHPSSTPCYCKIRLNKLPYQTAPAPLVASDSDTSAPASSSTPAAVFHLSQADLEKISGKSTLFGSTRTARLKVAVYSGRRGSTCGVSSGRLLGKVTLPLDLKGAEGKAMVFHSGWVSVGKKTKGAAVELNLTVRAEPDPRFVFEFAGEPECSPQVLQVQGSMKQPMFTCKFSCRNNSDLHLRSRSMQSDHGNNSRNWLPNFGSDRERTVKERKGWSVTVHDLSGSPVAMASMVTPFVASPGSDRVSRSNPGAWLILRPGDGTWKPWGRLEAWRERVGATGSSDGLGYRFDLLPDNSMNSSVSLIDSSLSSSKGGKFAIDLTGTVPMNKNGSRSGSPGCSPRGSGDFGYGLWPFAGYRGFVMSATVDGEGRCSKPTVEVGVNHVGCAEDAAAFVALAAAVDLSMDACRSFSHKLRKELSQSSDSLLR
;
A
#
# COMPACT_ATOMS: atom_id res chain seq x y z
N MET A 1 2.21 -22.28 10.84
CA MET A 1 1.40 -21.49 9.91
C MET A 1 1.66 -22.03 8.52
N ASP A 2 0.61 -22.35 7.77
CA ASP A 2 0.74 -22.82 6.40
C ASP A 2 0.41 -21.71 5.39
N PRO A 3 1.27 -21.47 4.38
CA PRO A 3 1.06 -20.39 3.43
C PRO A 3 0.09 -20.78 2.32
N CYS A 4 -0.68 -19.80 1.86
CA CYS A 4 -1.44 -19.86 0.63
C CYS A 4 -0.53 -19.65 -0.58
N GLN A 5 -0.85 -20.35 -1.67
CA GLN A 5 -0.16 -20.19 -2.94
C GLN A 5 -0.64 -18.93 -3.66
N PHE A 6 0.32 -18.10 -4.04
CA PHE A 6 0.12 -16.91 -4.83
C PHE A 6 1.22 -16.87 -5.89
N VAL A 7 0.89 -16.26 -7.02
CA VAL A 7 1.84 -16.04 -8.12
C VAL A 7 1.87 -14.56 -8.44
N ARG A 8 3.08 -14.03 -8.64
CA ARG A 8 3.27 -12.65 -9.07
C ARG A 8 3.77 -12.62 -10.50
N VAL A 9 3.06 -11.89 -11.37
CA VAL A 9 3.47 -11.65 -12.75
C VAL A 9 4.11 -10.27 -12.83
N LEU A 10 5.38 -10.25 -13.23
CA LEU A 10 6.21 -9.06 -13.35
C LEU A 10 6.40 -8.71 -14.83
N VAL A 11 6.18 -7.45 -15.17
CA VAL A 11 6.47 -6.88 -16.48
C VAL A 11 7.54 -5.81 -16.30
N GLY A 12 8.69 -5.95 -16.96
CA GLY A 12 9.82 -5.01 -16.83
C GLY A 12 10.53 -4.79 -18.16
N ASN A 13 11.67 -4.10 -18.11
CA ASN A 13 12.53 -3.82 -19.26
C ASN A 13 11.80 -3.18 -20.45
N LEU A 14 10.86 -2.26 -20.18
CA LEU A 14 10.11 -1.60 -21.24
C LEU A 14 11.00 -0.64 -22.01
N SER A 15 11.04 -0.79 -23.33
CA SER A 15 11.72 0.16 -24.22
C SER A 15 11.05 0.15 -25.59
N LEU A 16 11.04 1.29 -26.29
CA LEU A 16 10.32 1.46 -27.54
C LEU A 16 11.26 1.92 -28.65
N LYS A 17 11.25 1.22 -29.79
CA LYS A 17 11.85 1.69 -31.03
C LYS A 17 10.73 2.14 -31.95
N LEU A 18 10.79 3.40 -32.38
CA LEU A 18 9.87 3.94 -33.37
C LEU A 18 10.51 3.87 -34.76
N PRO A 19 9.73 3.61 -35.81
CA PRO A 19 10.24 3.68 -37.17
C PRO A 19 10.73 5.10 -37.48
N ALA A 20 11.88 5.21 -38.15
CA ALA A 20 12.37 6.48 -38.65
C ALA A 20 11.36 7.06 -39.66
N SER A 21 10.80 8.23 -39.36
CA SER A 21 9.99 8.96 -40.34
C SER A 21 10.94 9.57 -41.39
N PRO A 22 10.66 9.44 -42.70
CA PRO A 22 11.39 10.23 -43.68
C PRO A 22 11.19 11.71 -43.38
N ARG A 23 12.28 12.48 -43.43
CA ARG A 23 12.27 13.93 -43.21
C ARG A 23 11.47 14.56 -44.37
N PRO A 24 10.41 15.35 -44.12
CA PRO A 24 9.78 16.12 -45.18
C PRO A 24 10.80 17.12 -45.73
N VAL A 25 11.02 17.12 -47.03
CA VAL A 25 11.87 18.12 -47.70
C VAL A 25 11.19 19.47 -47.54
N GLY A 26 11.78 20.38 -46.76
CA GLY A 26 11.33 21.77 -46.61
C GLY A 26 10.84 22.23 -45.24
N ALA A 27 10.83 21.39 -44.19
CA ALA A 27 10.46 21.83 -42.84
C ALA A 27 11.69 22.36 -42.08
N GLY A 28 11.79 23.69 -41.93
CA GLY A 28 12.76 24.35 -41.06
C GLY A 28 12.62 23.92 -39.59
N ALA A 29 13.74 23.95 -38.87
CA ALA A 29 13.97 23.63 -37.45
C ALA A 29 12.70 23.36 -36.60
N GLY A 30 12.10 22.19 -36.78
CA GLY A 30 10.92 21.72 -36.06
C GLY A 30 11.28 20.57 -35.13
N VAL A 31 10.75 20.62 -33.91
CA VAL A 31 10.99 19.68 -32.80
C VAL A 31 11.02 18.22 -33.28
N HIS A 32 12.14 17.53 -33.05
CA HIS A 32 12.37 16.14 -33.44
C HIS A 32 11.22 15.22 -32.93
N PRO A 33 10.66 14.31 -33.75
CA PRO A 33 9.59 13.38 -33.35
C PRO A 33 9.99 12.41 -32.21
N SER A 34 11.27 12.38 -31.83
CA SER A 34 11.82 11.65 -30.68
C SER A 34 11.52 12.30 -29.31
N SER A 35 10.90 13.47 -29.26
CA SER A 35 10.61 14.20 -28.00
C SER A 35 9.23 13.91 -27.40
N THR A 36 8.34 13.22 -28.12
CA THR A 36 6.98 12.96 -27.60
C THR A 36 7.02 11.82 -26.57
N PRO A 37 6.55 12.06 -25.33
CA PRO A 37 6.56 11.01 -24.30
C PRO A 37 5.68 9.85 -24.73
N CYS A 38 6.17 8.63 -24.53
CA CYS A 38 5.43 7.40 -24.79
C CYS A 38 5.14 6.65 -23.48
N TYR A 39 4.01 5.96 -23.42
CA TYR A 39 3.61 5.18 -22.26
C TYR A 39 2.86 3.92 -22.65
N CYS A 40 2.96 2.90 -21.80
CA CYS A 40 2.25 1.64 -21.93
C CYS A 40 1.08 1.57 -20.96
N LYS A 41 -0.08 1.10 -21.42
CA LYS A 41 -1.15 0.57 -20.57
C LYS A 41 -1.06 -0.95 -20.59
N ILE A 42 -0.82 -1.54 -19.43
CA ILE A 42 -0.54 -2.96 -19.23
C ILE A 42 -1.68 -3.57 -18.44
N ARG A 43 -2.20 -4.71 -18.89
CA ARG A 43 -3.29 -5.42 -18.23
C ARG A 43 -3.16 -6.91 -18.36
N LEU A 44 -3.30 -7.61 -17.25
CA LEU A 44 -3.42 -9.06 -17.22
C LEU A 44 -4.90 -9.46 -17.10
N ASN A 45 -5.43 -10.16 -18.09
CA ASN A 45 -6.83 -10.59 -18.13
C ASN A 45 -7.83 -9.46 -17.83
N LYS A 46 -8.59 -9.60 -16.73
CA LYS A 46 -9.62 -8.66 -16.28
C LYS A 46 -9.12 -7.72 -15.18
N LEU A 47 -7.89 -7.87 -14.69
CA LEU A 47 -7.31 -7.03 -13.64
C LEU A 47 -7.22 -5.55 -14.05
N PRO A 48 -7.08 -4.62 -13.10
CA PRO A 48 -6.94 -3.19 -13.40
C PRO A 48 -5.74 -2.89 -14.30
N TYR A 49 -5.85 -1.83 -15.11
CA TYR A 49 -4.73 -1.38 -15.94
C TYR A 49 -3.66 -0.72 -15.06
N GLN A 50 -2.40 -1.08 -15.31
CA GLN A 50 -1.24 -0.36 -14.80
C GLN A 50 -0.62 0.44 -15.94
N THR A 51 -0.14 1.64 -15.65
CA THR A 51 0.46 2.52 -16.67
C THR A 51 1.91 2.78 -16.33
N ALA A 52 2.79 2.60 -17.30
CA ALA A 52 4.22 2.79 -17.15
C ALA A 52 4.80 3.63 -18.29
N PRO A 53 5.85 4.43 -18.04
CA PRO A 53 6.57 5.10 -19.12
C PRO A 53 7.22 4.07 -20.05
N ALA A 54 7.32 4.40 -21.33
CA ALA A 54 7.99 3.58 -22.35
C ALA A 54 9.12 4.42 -22.97
N PRO A 55 10.37 4.30 -22.47
CA PRO A 55 11.49 5.08 -22.96
C PRO A 55 11.80 4.74 -24.42
N LEU A 56 12.12 5.76 -25.21
CA LEU A 56 12.51 5.61 -26.61
C LEU A 56 14.00 5.26 -26.72
N VAL A 57 14.33 4.24 -27.52
CA VAL A 57 15.71 3.86 -27.84
C VAL A 57 16.01 4.29 -29.27
N ALA A 58 17.11 5.00 -29.48
CA ALA A 58 17.57 5.40 -30.81
C ALA A 58 17.95 4.18 -31.65
N SER A 59 17.63 4.21 -32.94
CA SER A 59 17.81 3.10 -33.88
C SER A 59 19.28 2.74 -34.19
N ASP A 60 20.25 3.57 -33.80
CA ASP A 60 21.65 3.47 -34.26
C ASP A 60 22.64 2.91 -33.20
N SER A 61 22.16 2.19 -32.19
CA SER A 61 23.03 1.57 -31.18
C SER A 61 22.86 0.06 -31.12
N ASP A 62 23.65 -0.64 -31.94
CA ASP A 62 23.68 -2.11 -32.02
C ASP A 62 24.47 -2.80 -30.90
N THR A 63 24.89 -2.11 -29.83
CA THR A 63 25.81 -2.74 -28.85
C THR A 63 25.67 -2.34 -27.38
N SER A 64 24.60 -1.69 -26.94
CA SER A 64 24.36 -1.55 -25.49
C SER A 64 22.99 -2.08 -25.10
N ALA A 65 22.97 -3.19 -24.37
CA ALA A 65 21.78 -3.68 -23.68
C ALA A 65 21.11 -2.50 -22.94
N PRO A 66 19.78 -2.34 -23.04
CA PRO A 66 19.11 -1.28 -22.31
C PRO A 66 19.43 -1.48 -20.82
N ALA A 67 19.90 -0.41 -20.16
CA ALA A 67 20.14 -0.42 -18.72
C ALA A 67 18.89 -1.00 -18.05
N SER A 68 19.02 -2.20 -17.49
CA SER A 68 17.91 -2.91 -16.89
C SER A 68 17.39 -2.05 -15.73
N SER A 69 16.26 -1.38 -15.92
CA SER A 69 15.55 -0.78 -14.81
C SER A 69 15.19 -1.93 -13.87
N SER A 70 15.82 -1.96 -12.71
CA SER A 70 15.58 -3.00 -11.69
C SER A 70 14.16 -3.00 -11.15
N THR A 71 13.39 -1.95 -11.45
CA THR A 71 11.99 -1.79 -11.07
C THR A 71 11.06 -2.31 -12.18
N PRO A 72 10.09 -3.18 -11.84
CA PRO A 72 9.09 -3.62 -12.81
C PRO A 72 8.17 -2.46 -13.21
N ALA A 73 7.79 -2.43 -14.49
CA ALA A 73 6.81 -1.51 -15.04
C ALA A 73 5.37 -1.86 -14.64
N ALA A 74 5.07 -3.14 -14.40
CA ALA A 74 3.80 -3.57 -13.82
C ALA A 74 3.97 -4.86 -13.00
N VAL A 75 3.15 -4.99 -11.98
CA VAL A 75 3.15 -6.14 -11.05
C VAL A 75 1.71 -6.59 -10.83
N PHE A 76 1.39 -7.84 -11.18
CA PHE A 76 0.07 -8.42 -10.94
C PHE A 76 0.18 -9.55 -9.93
N HIS A 77 -0.59 -9.47 -8.86
CA HIS A 77 -0.70 -10.54 -7.87
C HIS A 77 -1.91 -11.40 -8.21
N LEU A 78 -1.71 -12.71 -8.25
CA LEU A 78 -2.73 -13.70 -8.53
C LEU A 78 -2.90 -14.58 -7.30
N SER A 79 -4.12 -14.59 -6.76
CA SER A 79 -4.50 -15.54 -5.72
C SER A 79 -4.68 -16.95 -6.32
N GLN A 80 -4.71 -17.97 -5.45
CA GLN A 80 -5.08 -19.32 -5.85
C GLN A 80 -6.41 -19.35 -6.64
N ALA A 81 -7.42 -18.61 -6.17
CA ALA A 81 -8.71 -18.53 -6.87
C ALA A 81 -8.60 -17.87 -8.27
N ASP A 82 -7.66 -16.94 -8.46
CA ASP A 82 -7.40 -16.36 -9.79
C ASP A 82 -6.71 -17.37 -10.71
N LEU A 83 -5.76 -18.15 -10.18
CA LEU A 83 -5.06 -19.20 -10.92
C LEU A 83 -6.03 -20.32 -11.33
N GLU A 84 -6.93 -20.73 -10.46
CA GLU A 84 -8.02 -21.69 -10.76
C GLU A 84 -8.98 -21.16 -11.83
N LYS A 85 -9.37 -19.87 -11.75
CA LYS A 85 -10.19 -19.22 -12.79
C LYS A 85 -9.49 -19.12 -14.15
N ILE A 86 -8.16 -19.01 -14.12
CA ILE A 86 -7.33 -18.98 -15.32
C ILE A 86 -7.19 -20.38 -15.89
N SER A 87 -6.91 -21.40 -15.09
CA SER A 87 -6.70 -22.78 -15.53
C SER A 87 -8.01 -23.52 -15.85
N GLY A 88 -9.16 -23.02 -15.39
CA GLY A 88 -10.48 -23.59 -15.64
C GLY A 88 -10.78 -23.80 -17.13
N LYS A 89 -11.30 -24.99 -17.45
CA LYS A 89 -11.78 -25.34 -18.80
C LYS A 89 -13.03 -24.51 -19.13
N SER A 90 -13.08 -23.91 -20.32
CA SER A 90 -14.29 -23.27 -20.81
C SER A 90 -15.35 -24.33 -21.13
N THR A 91 -16.53 -24.24 -20.52
CA THR A 91 -17.63 -25.21 -20.68
C THR A 91 -18.28 -25.19 -22.07
N LEU A 92 -18.03 -24.16 -22.89
CA LEU A 92 -18.69 -23.99 -24.20
C LEU A 92 -17.79 -24.33 -25.39
N PHE A 93 -16.47 -24.34 -25.22
CA PHE A 93 -15.51 -24.64 -26.29
C PHE A 93 -14.26 -25.19 -25.59
N GLY A 94 -13.92 -26.47 -25.81
CA GLY A 94 -12.91 -27.26 -25.06
C GLY A 94 -11.45 -26.79 -25.10
N SER A 95 -11.21 -25.48 -25.21
CA SER A 95 -9.91 -24.83 -25.12
C SER A 95 -9.60 -24.44 -23.66
N THR A 96 -8.41 -24.82 -23.20
CA THR A 96 -7.84 -24.36 -21.93
C THR A 96 -7.71 -22.85 -21.95
N ARG A 97 -8.25 -22.17 -20.93
CA ARG A 97 -8.12 -20.72 -20.83
C ARG A 97 -6.66 -20.40 -20.46
N THR A 98 -5.97 -19.65 -21.30
CA THR A 98 -4.63 -19.13 -20.97
C THR A 98 -4.76 -17.70 -20.47
N ALA A 99 -3.92 -17.30 -19.51
CA ALA A 99 -3.85 -15.89 -19.16
C ALA A 99 -3.35 -15.07 -20.35
N ARG A 100 -3.82 -13.83 -20.48
CA ARG A 100 -3.46 -12.93 -21.58
C ARG A 100 -2.99 -11.61 -21.02
N LEU A 101 -1.71 -11.32 -21.20
CA LEU A 101 -1.15 -10.01 -20.95
C LEU A 101 -1.36 -9.13 -22.18
N LYS A 102 -2.05 -8.01 -22.01
CA LYS A 102 -2.29 -7.01 -23.05
C LYS A 102 -1.46 -5.77 -22.74
N VAL A 103 -0.65 -5.35 -23.70
CA VAL A 103 0.14 -4.12 -23.63
C VAL A 103 -0.30 -3.22 -24.78
N ALA A 104 -0.77 -2.02 -24.46
CA ALA A 104 -1.13 -1.00 -25.43
C ALA A 104 -0.17 0.18 -25.31
N VAL A 105 0.48 0.55 -26.41
CA VAL A 105 1.49 1.61 -26.46
C VAL A 105 0.86 2.89 -26.98
N TYR A 106 1.07 4.00 -26.28
CA TYR A 106 0.54 5.32 -26.63
C TYR A 106 1.68 6.35 -26.75
N SER A 107 1.52 7.29 -27.66
CA SER A 107 2.34 8.52 -27.76
C SER A 107 1.53 9.73 -27.30
N GLY A 108 2.13 10.64 -26.54
CA GLY A 108 1.51 11.89 -26.09
C GLY A 108 1.34 11.96 -24.56
N ARG A 109 0.72 13.04 -24.07
CA ARG A 109 0.53 13.26 -22.64
C ARG A 109 -0.46 12.26 -22.04
N ARG A 110 -0.21 11.88 -20.78
CA ARG A 110 -1.15 11.09 -19.97
C ARG A 110 -2.31 11.99 -19.53
N GLY A 111 -3.54 11.53 -19.72
CA GLY A 111 -4.75 12.21 -19.22
C GLY A 111 -5.86 12.33 -20.25
N SER A 112 -6.89 13.07 -19.87
CA SER A 112 -7.98 13.49 -20.75
C SER A 112 -8.24 14.97 -20.54
N THR A 113 -8.38 15.73 -21.62
CA THR A 113 -8.87 17.11 -21.57
C THR A 113 -10.29 17.10 -22.10
N CYS A 114 -11.26 17.59 -21.31
CA CYS A 114 -12.67 17.65 -21.70
C CYS A 114 -13.26 16.32 -22.22
N GLY A 115 -12.87 15.19 -21.61
CA GLY A 115 -13.35 13.85 -21.99
C GLY A 115 -12.64 13.18 -23.17
N VAL A 116 -11.72 13.85 -23.86
CA VAL A 116 -10.93 13.28 -24.97
C VAL A 116 -9.56 12.82 -24.47
N SER A 117 -9.18 11.57 -24.76
CA SER A 117 -7.88 11.02 -24.35
C SER A 117 -6.73 11.74 -25.06
N SER A 118 -5.76 12.27 -24.30
CA SER A 118 -4.67 13.09 -24.84
C SER A 118 -3.55 12.29 -25.53
N GLY A 119 -3.65 10.95 -25.60
CA GLY A 119 -2.62 10.07 -26.18
C GLY A 119 -3.12 9.28 -27.40
N ARG A 120 -2.30 9.23 -28.45
CA ARG A 120 -2.54 8.45 -29.67
C ARG A 120 -2.04 7.03 -29.50
N LEU A 121 -2.88 6.03 -29.81
CA LEU A 121 -2.49 4.61 -29.78
C LEU A 121 -1.52 4.31 -30.93
N LEU A 122 -0.32 3.82 -30.60
CA LEU A 122 0.68 3.35 -31.57
C LEU A 122 0.46 1.88 -31.95
N GLY A 123 0.01 1.07 -31.00
CA GLY A 123 -0.43 -0.29 -31.26
C GLY A 123 -0.57 -1.14 -30.00
N LYS A 124 -0.82 -2.43 -30.19
CA LYS A 124 -1.11 -3.38 -29.11
C LYS A 124 -0.35 -4.68 -29.31
N VAL A 125 0.08 -5.28 -28.21
CA VAL A 125 0.64 -6.63 -28.13
C VAL A 125 -0.20 -7.44 -27.16
N THR A 126 -0.44 -8.70 -27.47
CA THR A 126 -1.07 -9.65 -26.55
C THR A 126 -0.20 -10.88 -26.44
N LEU A 127 0.30 -11.15 -25.23
CA LEU A 127 1.11 -12.33 -24.92
C LEU A 127 0.26 -13.35 -24.16
N PRO A 128 0.12 -14.59 -24.65
CA PRO A 128 -0.44 -15.67 -23.85
C PRO A 128 0.56 -16.08 -22.76
N LEU A 129 0.08 -16.27 -21.54
CA LEU A 129 0.86 -16.75 -20.41
C LEU A 129 0.24 -18.07 -19.92
N ASP A 130 1.02 -19.16 -20.01
CA ASP A 130 0.67 -20.43 -19.37
C ASP A 130 1.23 -20.44 -17.94
N LEU A 131 0.37 -20.14 -16.97
CA LEU A 131 0.78 -20.01 -15.57
C LEU A 131 0.90 -21.36 -14.84
N LYS A 132 0.73 -22.49 -15.55
CA LYS A 132 0.86 -23.81 -14.95
C LYS A 132 2.27 -24.01 -14.37
N GLY A 133 2.35 -24.35 -13.09
CA GLY A 133 3.62 -24.57 -12.38
C GLY A 133 4.32 -23.29 -11.88
N ALA A 134 3.79 -22.10 -12.17
CA ALA A 134 4.37 -20.85 -11.68
C ALA A 134 4.29 -20.69 -10.14
N GLU A 135 3.44 -21.47 -9.47
CA GLU A 135 3.34 -21.55 -8.00
C GLU A 135 4.57 -22.23 -7.36
N GLY A 136 5.26 -23.11 -8.09
CA GLY A 136 6.41 -23.85 -7.58
C GLY A 136 7.75 -23.31 -8.07
N LYS A 137 7.79 -22.64 -9.23
CA LYS A 137 9.04 -22.16 -9.83
C LYS A 137 8.84 -20.88 -10.64
N ALA A 138 9.82 -19.99 -10.58
CA ALA A 138 9.85 -18.81 -11.43
C ALA A 138 10.01 -19.19 -12.91
N MET A 139 9.28 -18.49 -13.78
CA MET A 139 9.24 -18.73 -15.23
C MET A 139 9.31 -17.43 -16.01
N VAL A 140 10.00 -17.43 -17.15
CA VAL A 140 10.03 -16.30 -18.09
C VAL A 140 9.18 -16.67 -19.30
N PHE A 141 8.19 -15.84 -19.62
CA PHE A 141 7.30 -16.04 -20.77
C PHE A 141 7.77 -15.33 -22.02
N HIS A 142 8.41 -14.17 -21.85
CA HIS A 142 8.93 -13.35 -22.94
C HIS A 142 10.09 -12.51 -22.43
N SER A 143 11.15 -12.40 -23.21
CA SER A 143 12.23 -11.44 -22.98
C SER A 143 12.81 -11.02 -24.32
N GLY A 144 12.62 -9.75 -24.68
CA GLY A 144 13.13 -9.19 -25.92
C GLY A 144 12.13 -8.30 -26.66
N TRP A 145 12.46 -7.99 -27.91
CA TRP A 145 11.69 -7.11 -28.78
C TRP A 145 10.47 -7.83 -29.40
N VAL A 146 9.35 -7.13 -29.48
CA VAL A 146 8.13 -7.56 -30.16
C VAL A 146 7.56 -6.42 -30.99
N SER A 147 7.16 -6.71 -32.23
CA SER A 147 6.52 -5.72 -33.09
C SER A 147 5.12 -5.34 -32.58
N VAL A 148 4.81 -4.05 -32.60
CA VAL A 148 3.58 -3.45 -32.09
C VAL A 148 2.81 -2.82 -33.25
N GLY A 149 1.61 -3.33 -33.54
CA GLY A 149 0.75 -2.80 -34.61
C GLY A 149 0.82 -3.58 -35.94
N LYS A 150 0.07 -3.14 -36.96
CA LYS A 150 0.06 -3.76 -38.29
C LYS A 150 1.31 -3.35 -39.07
N LYS A 151 2.00 -4.32 -39.69
CA LYS A 151 3.10 -4.05 -40.63
C LYS A 151 2.55 -3.33 -41.86
N THR A 152 2.74 -2.03 -41.95
CA THR A 152 2.59 -1.27 -43.21
C THR A 152 3.97 -1.11 -43.83
N LYS A 153 4.15 -1.67 -45.03
CA LYS A 153 5.30 -1.56 -45.95
C LYS A 153 6.56 -0.88 -45.35
N GLY A 154 7.29 -1.60 -44.51
CA GLY A 154 8.70 -1.32 -44.20
C GLY A 154 9.05 -0.77 -42.82
N ALA A 155 8.10 -0.36 -41.97
CA ALA A 155 8.46 0.24 -40.67
C ALA A 155 7.47 -0.15 -39.57
N ALA A 156 7.92 -0.93 -38.59
CA ALA A 156 7.13 -1.37 -37.44
C ALA A 156 7.64 -0.73 -36.15
N VAL A 157 6.72 -0.32 -35.28
CA VAL A 157 7.07 0.04 -33.90
C VAL A 157 7.47 -1.24 -33.18
N GLU A 158 8.57 -1.24 -32.43
CA GLU A 158 9.01 -2.40 -31.64
C GLU A 158 9.06 -2.06 -30.16
N LEU A 159 8.57 -2.98 -29.34
CA LEU A 159 8.56 -2.87 -27.88
C LEU A 159 9.47 -3.97 -27.31
N ASN A 160 10.50 -3.58 -26.57
CA ASN A 160 11.21 -4.49 -25.67
C ASN A 160 10.39 -4.63 -24.39
N LEU A 161 10.24 -5.86 -23.91
CA LEU A 161 9.72 -6.13 -22.58
C LEU A 161 10.24 -7.47 -22.06
N THR A 162 10.22 -7.63 -20.75
CA THR A 162 10.41 -8.93 -20.09
C THR A 162 9.18 -9.22 -19.25
N VAL A 163 8.61 -10.42 -19.43
CA VAL A 163 7.45 -10.91 -18.69
C VAL A 163 7.84 -12.20 -18.00
N ARG A 164 7.74 -12.22 -16.67
CA ARG A 164 8.02 -13.40 -15.85
C ARG A 164 6.96 -13.59 -14.78
N ALA A 165 6.76 -14.83 -14.34
CA ALA A 165 6.02 -15.14 -13.13
C ALA A 165 6.96 -15.74 -12.07
N GLU A 166 6.65 -15.48 -10.81
CA GLU A 166 7.37 -16.04 -9.67
C GLU A 166 6.39 -16.47 -8.56
N PRO A 167 6.71 -17.54 -7.82
CA PRO A 167 6.01 -17.89 -6.58
C PRO A 167 6.08 -16.73 -5.59
N ASP A 168 4.96 -16.45 -4.93
CA ASP A 168 4.85 -15.35 -3.96
C ASP A 168 4.02 -15.77 -2.75
N PRO A 169 4.39 -16.85 -2.03
CA PRO A 169 3.55 -17.46 -0.99
C PRO A 169 3.24 -16.47 0.14
N ARG A 170 2.01 -16.55 0.67
CA ARG A 170 1.50 -15.60 1.67
C ARG A 170 0.73 -16.30 2.79
N PHE A 171 0.88 -15.81 4.01
CA PHE A 171 -0.09 -16.09 5.07
C PHE A 171 -1.31 -15.21 4.88
N VAL A 172 -2.51 -15.79 5.00
CA VAL A 172 -3.78 -15.05 4.88
C VAL A 172 -4.52 -15.15 6.19
N PHE A 173 -4.98 -14.02 6.68
CA PHE A 173 -5.75 -13.89 7.91
C PHE A 173 -7.06 -13.17 7.64
N GLU A 174 -8.14 -13.59 8.29
CA GLU A 174 -9.46 -12.97 8.17
C GLU A 174 -9.97 -12.64 9.58
N PHE A 175 -10.38 -11.39 9.76
CA PHE A 175 -11.06 -10.97 10.97
C PHE A 175 -12.48 -11.54 10.98
N ALA A 176 -12.85 -12.26 12.04
CA ALA A 176 -14.18 -12.87 12.16
C ALA A 176 -15.30 -11.83 12.42
N GLY A 177 -14.93 -10.61 12.79
CA GLY A 177 -15.81 -9.47 13.07
C GLY A 177 -15.06 -8.15 12.95
N GLU A 178 -15.69 -7.03 13.31
CA GLU A 178 -15.03 -5.72 13.22
C GLU A 178 -13.96 -5.54 14.31
N PRO A 179 -12.82 -4.87 14.04
CA PRO A 179 -11.73 -4.71 15.02
C PRO A 179 -12.15 -4.13 16.37
N GLU A 180 -13.09 -3.18 16.40
CA GLU A 180 -13.62 -2.58 17.62
C GLU A 180 -14.49 -3.53 18.47
N CYS A 181 -15.00 -4.60 17.87
CA CYS A 181 -15.79 -5.63 18.54
C CYS A 181 -14.92 -6.72 19.18
N SER A 182 -13.58 -6.54 19.23
CA SER A 182 -12.63 -7.51 19.79
C SER A 182 -12.73 -8.93 19.17
N PRO A 183 -12.57 -9.05 17.84
CA PRO A 183 -12.85 -10.29 17.12
C PRO A 183 -11.71 -11.30 17.23
N GLN A 184 -12.00 -12.56 16.93
CA GLN A 184 -10.98 -13.53 16.57
C GLN A 184 -10.44 -13.27 15.17
N VAL A 185 -9.17 -13.64 14.95
CA VAL A 185 -8.50 -13.59 13.65
C VAL A 185 -8.14 -15.01 13.25
N LEU A 186 -8.63 -15.42 12.08
CA LEU A 186 -8.52 -16.77 11.57
C LEU A 186 -7.43 -16.83 10.49
N GLN A 187 -6.48 -17.75 10.59
CA GLN A 187 -5.63 -18.11 9.46
C GLN A 187 -6.47 -18.87 8.42
N VAL A 188 -6.43 -18.42 7.16
CA VAL A 188 -7.18 -18.99 6.05
C VAL A 188 -6.22 -19.73 5.11
N GLN A 189 -6.55 -20.99 4.82
CA GLN A 189 -5.85 -21.81 3.83
C GLN A 189 -6.86 -22.60 3.00
N GLY A 190 -7.08 -22.20 1.75
CA GLY A 190 -8.12 -22.79 0.92
C GLY A 190 -9.50 -22.64 1.57
N SER A 191 -10.16 -23.77 1.87
CA SER A 191 -11.43 -23.81 2.61
C SER A 191 -11.28 -23.88 4.12
N MET A 192 -10.06 -24.15 4.63
CA MET A 192 -9.79 -24.29 6.06
C MET A 192 -9.61 -22.91 6.70
N LYS A 193 -10.25 -22.70 7.85
CA LYS A 193 -10.07 -21.53 8.71
C LYS A 193 -9.73 -21.99 10.12
N GLN A 194 -8.64 -21.49 10.69
CA GLN A 194 -8.19 -21.84 12.03
C GLN A 194 -7.97 -20.57 12.86
N PRO A 195 -8.47 -20.50 14.10
CA PRO A 195 -8.19 -19.36 14.97
C PRO A 195 -6.70 -19.28 15.25
N MET A 196 -6.13 -18.08 15.11
CA MET A 196 -4.71 -17.84 15.37
C MET A 196 -4.47 -16.73 16.38
N PHE A 197 -5.29 -15.68 16.34
CA PHE A 197 -5.19 -14.57 17.27
C PHE A 197 -6.56 -14.13 17.79
N THR A 198 -6.55 -13.40 18.89
CA THR A 198 -7.71 -12.67 19.41
C THR A 198 -7.37 -11.19 19.56
N CYS A 199 -8.18 -10.32 18.98
CA CYS A 199 -8.05 -8.88 19.14
C CYS A 199 -8.83 -8.42 20.37
N LYS A 200 -8.27 -7.46 21.11
CA LYS A 200 -8.94 -6.75 22.21
C LYS A 200 -8.88 -5.26 21.93
N PHE A 201 -10.02 -4.68 21.60
CA PHE A 201 -10.17 -3.24 21.49
C PHE A 201 -10.31 -2.61 22.88
N SER A 202 -9.72 -1.44 23.06
CA SER A 202 -9.92 -0.62 24.24
C SER A 202 -9.94 0.86 23.89
N CYS A 203 -10.77 1.61 24.60
CA CYS A 203 -10.85 3.06 24.52
C CYS A 203 -10.53 3.62 25.92
N ARG A 204 -9.35 4.21 26.08
CA ARG A 204 -8.92 4.77 27.38
C ARG A 204 -9.75 6.00 27.72
N ASN A 205 -10.31 6.02 28.92
CA ASN A 205 -11.07 7.15 29.44
C ASN A 205 -10.12 8.20 30.05
N ASN A 206 -10.49 9.48 30.02
CA ASN A 206 -9.66 10.56 30.58
C ASN A 206 -9.48 10.45 32.11
N SER A 207 -10.29 9.62 32.78
CA SER A 207 -10.29 9.39 34.23
C SER A 207 -9.13 8.52 34.74
N ASP A 208 -8.56 7.64 33.92
CA ASP A 208 -7.51 6.70 34.36
C ASP A 208 -6.15 7.38 34.60
N LEU A 209 -5.90 8.53 33.96
CA LEU A 209 -4.69 9.33 34.21
C LEU A 209 -4.71 9.99 35.59
N HIS A 210 -5.90 10.24 36.16
CA HIS A 210 -6.04 10.82 37.49
C HIS A 210 -5.82 9.82 38.63
N LEU A 211 -5.91 8.51 38.35
CA LEU A 211 -5.73 7.43 39.34
C LEU A 211 -4.28 6.96 39.44
N ARG A 212 -3.46 7.10 38.39
CA ARG A 212 -2.02 6.77 38.43
C ARG A 212 -1.10 7.93 38.78
N SER A 213 -1.60 9.17 38.84
CA SER A 213 -0.80 10.37 39.09
C SER A 213 -0.95 10.95 40.51
N ARG A 214 -1.55 10.21 41.46
CA ARG A 214 -1.61 10.60 42.88
C ARG A 214 -0.98 9.56 43.79
N SER A 215 0.33 9.38 43.64
CA SER A 215 1.18 9.05 44.78
C SER A 215 2.22 10.17 44.87
N MET A 216 2.26 10.85 46.02
CA MET A 216 3.12 12.00 46.36
C MET A 216 2.58 13.38 45.98
N GLN A 217 1.59 13.85 46.75
CA GLN A 217 1.68 15.19 47.35
C GLN A 217 0.76 15.25 48.58
N SER A 218 1.40 15.19 49.75
CA SER A 218 0.80 15.50 51.03
C SER A 218 0.53 17.00 51.14
N ASP A 219 -0.65 17.27 51.70
CA ASP A 219 -0.90 18.31 52.69
C ASP A 219 -1.30 19.76 52.32
N HIS A 220 -2.51 20.08 52.82
CA HIS A 220 -3.01 21.33 53.38
C HIS A 220 -3.75 22.35 52.47
N GLY A 221 -5.03 22.60 52.81
CA GLY A 221 -5.66 23.90 52.53
C GLY A 221 -7.14 23.92 52.12
N ASN A 222 -8.03 23.65 53.09
CA ASN A 222 -9.38 24.20 53.27
C ASN A 222 -9.97 25.22 52.25
N ASN A 223 -11.15 24.93 51.68
CA ASN A 223 -12.37 25.77 51.55
C ASN A 223 -13.21 25.39 50.31
N SER A 224 -14.41 24.82 50.51
CA SER A 224 -15.73 25.48 50.54
C SER A 224 -16.44 25.52 49.17
N ARG A 225 -17.49 24.69 49.08
CA ARG A 225 -18.78 24.90 48.39
C ARG A 225 -18.81 26.04 47.34
N ASN A 226 -18.76 25.71 46.05
CA ASN A 226 -19.29 26.56 44.99
C ASN A 226 -20.23 25.77 44.08
N TRP A 227 -21.53 25.98 44.33
CA TRP A 227 -22.67 25.48 43.58
C TRP A 227 -23.19 26.62 42.70
N LEU A 228 -22.47 26.96 41.62
CA LEU A 228 -22.95 27.92 40.62
C LEU A 228 -22.63 27.43 39.20
N PRO A 229 -23.61 27.46 38.26
CA PRO A 229 -23.37 27.18 36.86
C PRO A 229 -22.72 28.42 36.24
N ASN A 230 -21.51 28.28 35.70
CA ASN A 230 -20.84 29.39 35.03
C ASN A 230 -21.55 29.66 33.69
N PHE A 231 -22.39 30.69 33.67
CA PHE A 231 -22.95 31.27 32.45
C PHE A 231 -21.84 32.07 31.74
N GLY A 232 -20.96 31.34 31.06
CA GLY A 232 -19.86 31.88 30.26
C GLY A 232 -20.19 31.80 28.78
N SER A 233 -20.65 32.92 28.23
CA SER A 233 -20.68 33.17 26.79
C SER A 233 -19.24 33.27 26.27
N ASP A 234 -18.63 32.14 25.94
CA ASP A 234 -17.61 32.09 24.90
C ASP A 234 -17.69 30.75 24.16
N ARG A 235 -17.66 30.82 22.84
CA ARG A 235 -17.81 29.67 21.94
C ARG A 235 -16.50 28.87 21.89
N GLU A 236 -16.00 28.43 23.03
CA GLU A 236 -14.99 27.38 23.07
C GLU A 236 -15.70 26.06 22.75
N ARG A 237 -15.92 25.81 21.45
CA ARG A 237 -16.34 24.51 20.95
C ARG A 237 -15.38 23.51 21.56
N THR A 238 -15.85 22.68 22.48
CA THR A 238 -15.09 21.52 22.98
C THR A 238 -14.51 20.83 21.75
N VAL A 239 -13.19 20.89 21.62
CA VAL A 239 -12.51 20.39 20.43
C VAL A 239 -12.83 18.90 20.39
N LYS A 240 -13.71 18.52 19.47
CA LYS A 240 -14.13 17.14 19.32
C LYS A 240 -12.90 16.38 18.83
N GLU A 241 -12.25 15.67 19.74
CA GLU A 241 -11.09 14.84 19.49
C GLU A 241 -11.46 13.37 19.58
N ARG A 242 -10.75 12.52 18.82
CA ARG A 242 -10.82 11.06 18.97
C ARG A 242 -9.44 10.61 19.43
N LYS A 243 -9.36 10.03 20.63
CA LYS A 243 -8.11 9.64 21.29
C LYS A 243 -8.27 8.35 22.08
N GLY A 244 -7.13 7.74 22.42
CA GLY A 244 -7.06 6.66 23.41
C GLY A 244 -7.52 5.30 22.91
N TRP A 245 -7.74 5.12 21.60
CA TRP A 245 -8.05 3.80 21.03
C TRP A 245 -6.79 2.95 20.96
N SER A 246 -6.93 1.67 21.29
CA SER A 246 -5.90 0.69 21.03
C SER A 246 -6.50 -0.69 20.77
N VAL A 247 -5.82 -1.48 19.95
CA VAL A 247 -6.14 -2.89 19.69
C VAL A 247 -4.93 -3.71 20.11
N THR A 248 -5.12 -4.63 21.04
CA THR A 248 -4.09 -5.59 21.45
C THR A 248 -4.39 -6.94 20.83
N VAL A 249 -3.42 -7.51 20.12
CA VAL A 249 -3.50 -8.84 19.50
C VAL A 249 -2.89 -9.84 20.47
N HIS A 250 -3.64 -10.89 20.79
CA HIS A 250 -3.23 -11.98 21.67
C HIS A 250 -3.08 -13.27 20.87
N ASP A 251 -2.13 -14.10 21.25
CA ASP A 251 -2.02 -15.48 20.76
C ASP A 251 -3.13 -16.37 21.36
N LEU A 252 -3.10 -17.66 21.03
CA LEU A 252 -4.06 -18.64 21.55
C LEU A 252 -3.91 -18.92 23.06
N SER A 253 -2.77 -18.57 23.67
CA SER A 253 -2.58 -18.65 25.12
C SER A 253 -3.18 -17.45 25.86
N GLY A 254 -3.58 -16.41 25.13
CA GLY A 254 -4.03 -15.14 25.69
C GLY A 254 -2.87 -14.18 25.99
N SER A 255 -1.65 -14.48 25.54
CA SER A 255 -0.49 -13.60 25.71
C SER A 255 -0.51 -12.48 24.67
N PRO A 256 -0.24 -11.22 25.04
CA PRO A 256 -0.23 -10.11 24.09
C PRO A 256 1.03 -10.17 23.21
N VAL A 257 0.85 -10.29 21.90
CA VAL A 257 1.92 -10.50 20.91
C VAL A 257 2.12 -9.32 19.95
N ALA A 258 1.13 -8.42 19.85
CA ALA A 258 1.26 -7.15 19.14
C ALA A 258 0.22 -6.14 19.65
N MET A 259 0.44 -4.85 19.41
CA MET A 259 -0.53 -3.82 19.73
C MET A 259 -0.50 -2.69 18.71
N ALA A 260 -1.67 -2.15 18.36
CA ALA A 260 -1.81 -0.87 17.71
C ALA A 260 -2.38 0.14 18.71
N SER A 261 -1.72 1.26 18.93
CA SER A 261 -2.15 2.28 19.89
C SER A 261 -2.13 3.66 19.28
N MET A 262 -3.21 4.43 19.47
CA MET A 262 -3.29 5.80 18.99
C MET A 262 -2.37 6.69 19.83
N VAL A 263 -1.34 7.24 19.19
CA VAL A 263 -0.33 8.10 19.84
C VAL A 263 -0.53 9.58 19.54
N THR A 264 -1.13 9.90 18.39
CA THR A 264 -1.56 11.27 18.06
C THR A 264 -3.07 11.26 17.90
N PRO A 265 -3.82 12.07 18.67
CA PRO A 265 -5.27 12.12 18.56
C PRO A 265 -5.70 12.62 17.18
N PHE A 266 -6.84 12.12 16.72
CA PHE A 266 -7.47 12.62 15.50
C PHE A 266 -8.28 13.85 15.88
N VAL A 267 -7.93 15.00 15.31
CA VAL A 267 -8.53 16.29 15.63
C VAL A 267 -8.94 17.02 14.36
N ALA A 268 -10.05 17.75 14.42
CA ALA A 268 -10.50 18.59 13.33
C ALA A 268 -9.51 19.74 13.08
N SER A 269 -9.21 20.03 11.81
CA SER A 269 -8.38 21.18 11.46
C SER A 269 -9.13 22.50 11.69
N PRO A 270 -8.44 23.60 12.05
CA PRO A 270 -9.10 24.89 12.26
C PRO A 270 -9.99 25.29 11.07
N GLY A 271 -11.24 25.67 11.34
CA GLY A 271 -12.20 26.03 10.30
C GLY A 271 -12.81 24.84 9.51
N SER A 272 -12.52 23.60 9.88
CA SER A 272 -13.07 22.40 9.27
C SER A 272 -13.54 21.39 10.33
N ASP A 273 -14.30 20.40 9.91
CA ASP A 273 -14.75 19.24 10.69
C ASP A 273 -13.98 17.97 10.30
N ARG A 274 -12.77 18.11 9.75
CA ARG A 274 -11.98 17.02 9.15
C ARG A 274 -10.54 17.02 9.64
N VAL A 275 -9.99 15.82 9.73
CA VAL A 275 -8.55 15.59 9.94
C VAL A 275 -7.83 15.88 8.62
N SER A 276 -6.88 16.81 8.60
CA SER A 276 -6.16 17.20 7.39
C SER A 276 -4.75 16.61 7.35
N ARG A 277 -4.11 16.61 6.18
CA ARG A 277 -2.74 16.13 6.02
C ARG A 277 -1.71 16.91 6.84
N SER A 278 -1.98 18.18 7.14
CA SER A 278 -1.09 19.01 7.97
C SER A 278 -1.20 18.70 9.46
N ASN A 279 -2.26 18.00 9.89
CA ASN A 279 -2.44 17.55 11.26
C ASN A 279 -3.03 16.12 11.27
N PRO A 280 -2.25 15.11 10.84
CA PRO A 280 -2.72 13.74 10.75
C PRO A 280 -2.84 13.11 12.14
N GLY A 281 -3.82 12.22 12.31
CA GLY A 281 -3.83 11.30 13.45
C GLY A 281 -2.80 10.20 13.24
N ALA A 282 -2.33 9.59 14.33
CA ALA A 282 -1.27 8.59 14.23
C ALA A 282 -1.45 7.42 15.19
N TRP A 283 -1.12 6.23 14.70
CA TRP A 283 -1.02 4.99 15.44
C TRP A 283 0.43 4.54 15.50
N LEU A 284 0.80 3.97 16.64
CA LEU A 284 2.05 3.25 16.82
C LEU A 284 1.73 1.76 16.88
N ILE A 285 2.42 0.99 16.04
CA ILE A 285 2.38 -0.47 16.07
C ILE A 285 3.54 -0.92 16.93
N LEU A 286 3.25 -1.73 17.94
CA LEU A 286 4.15 -2.17 18.98
C LEU A 286 4.28 -3.69 18.94
N ARG A 287 5.48 -4.19 19.20
CA ARG A 287 5.80 -5.60 19.43
C ARG A 287 6.39 -5.79 20.82
N PRO A 288 6.18 -6.93 21.49
CA PRO A 288 6.89 -7.23 22.71
C PRO A 288 8.40 -7.39 22.43
N GLY A 289 9.25 -6.86 23.31
CA GLY A 289 10.70 -7.00 23.23
C GLY A 289 11.38 -6.53 24.51
N ASP A 290 12.37 -7.28 25.00
CA ASP A 290 13.12 -7.02 26.25
C ASP A 290 12.22 -6.73 27.47
N GLY A 291 11.09 -7.45 27.59
CA GLY A 291 10.13 -7.26 28.69
C GLY A 291 9.30 -5.96 28.61
N THR A 292 9.39 -5.22 27.51
CA THR A 292 8.61 -4.00 27.27
C THR A 292 7.97 -4.00 25.88
N TRP A 293 7.18 -2.96 25.58
CA TRP A 293 6.64 -2.72 24.24
C TRP A 293 7.65 -1.90 23.42
N LYS A 294 8.09 -2.46 22.30
CA LYS A 294 8.98 -1.78 21.34
C LYS A 294 8.20 -1.28 20.12
N PRO A 295 8.44 -0.05 19.66
CA PRO A 295 7.83 0.48 18.44
C PRO A 295 8.36 -0.26 17.21
N TRP A 296 7.45 -0.76 16.39
CA TRP A 296 7.76 -1.43 15.12
C TRP A 296 7.46 -0.55 13.91
N GLY A 297 6.38 0.22 13.96
CA GLY A 297 6.00 1.09 12.86
C GLY A 297 5.00 2.14 13.27
N ARG A 298 4.90 3.20 12.47
CA ARG A 298 3.99 4.32 12.69
C ARG A 298 3.08 4.50 11.48
N LEU A 299 1.77 4.46 11.70
CA LEU A 299 0.75 4.74 10.70
C LEU A 299 0.17 6.12 10.96
N GLU A 300 0.33 7.05 10.02
CA GLU A 300 -0.41 8.30 9.98
C GLU A 300 -1.61 8.19 9.05
N ALA A 301 -2.71 8.84 9.43
CA ALA A 301 -3.92 8.87 8.63
C ALA A 301 -4.61 10.24 8.70
N TRP A 302 -5.18 10.65 7.57
CA TRP A 302 -5.90 11.91 7.41
C TRP A 302 -6.98 11.80 6.34
N ARG A 303 -7.87 12.79 6.27
CA ARG A 303 -8.87 12.88 5.21
C ARG A 303 -8.32 13.67 4.03
N GLU A 304 -8.14 13.00 2.89
CA GLU A 304 -7.72 13.61 1.63
C GLU A 304 -8.94 14.07 0.82
N ARG A 305 -8.85 15.23 0.15
CA ARG A 305 -9.82 15.64 -0.86
C ARG A 305 -9.30 15.22 -2.23
N VAL A 306 -9.99 14.30 -2.89
CA VAL A 306 -9.60 13.84 -4.23
C VAL A 306 -10.39 14.63 -5.28
N GLY A 307 -9.71 15.52 -6.01
CA GLY A 307 -10.21 16.20 -7.22
C GLY A 307 -10.45 17.72 -7.09
N ALA A 308 -10.34 18.44 -8.22
CA ALA A 308 -10.59 19.88 -8.32
C ALA A 308 -12.07 20.29 -8.08
N THR A 309 -12.98 19.31 -8.05
CA THR A 309 -14.43 19.50 -7.88
C THR A 309 -14.98 18.90 -6.57
N GLY A 310 -14.13 18.46 -5.63
CA GLY A 310 -14.54 18.14 -4.25
C GLY A 310 -15.51 16.97 -4.06
N SER A 311 -15.73 16.11 -5.06
CA SER A 311 -16.80 15.10 -5.03
C SER A 311 -16.43 13.76 -4.35
N SER A 312 -15.17 13.46 -4.10
CA SER A 312 -14.79 12.21 -3.45
C SER A 312 -13.73 12.43 -2.37
N ASP A 313 -14.09 12.10 -1.14
CA ASP A 313 -13.16 12.07 -0.02
C ASP A 313 -12.40 10.74 0.00
N GLY A 314 -11.13 10.81 0.36
CA GLY A 314 -10.26 9.65 0.54
C GLY A 314 -9.71 9.60 1.97
N LEU A 315 -9.35 8.40 2.41
CA LEU A 315 -8.46 8.21 3.56
C LEU A 315 -7.03 8.24 3.03
N GLY A 316 -6.31 9.32 3.28
CA GLY A 316 -4.87 9.38 3.05
C GLY A 316 -4.14 8.72 4.21
N TYR A 317 -3.06 8.00 3.92
CA TYR A 317 -2.28 7.30 4.92
C TYR A 317 -0.79 7.27 4.57
N ARG A 318 0.06 7.23 5.60
CA ARG A 318 1.49 7.00 5.49
C ARG A 318 1.93 5.99 6.54
N PHE A 319 2.71 4.99 6.14
CA PHE A 319 3.29 4.03 7.08
C PHE A 319 4.82 4.07 7.02
N ASP A 320 5.42 4.29 8.18
CA ASP A 320 6.85 4.36 8.38
C ASP A 320 7.30 3.21 9.30
N LEU A 321 8.30 2.43 8.88
CA LEU A 321 8.92 1.40 9.71
C LEU A 321 9.94 2.03 10.67
N LEU A 322 9.98 1.53 11.91
CA LEU A 322 10.87 2.01 12.96
C LEU A 322 11.92 0.93 13.26
N PRO A 323 13.21 1.13 12.89
CA PRO A 323 14.26 0.17 13.18
C PRO A 323 14.56 0.10 14.68
N ASP A 324 14.75 -1.11 15.21
CA ASP A 324 14.99 -1.36 16.64
C ASP A 324 16.26 -0.66 17.20
N ASN A 325 17.19 -0.21 16.34
CA ASN A 325 18.51 0.33 16.71
C ASN A 325 18.74 1.81 16.35
N SER A 326 17.70 2.56 15.93
CA SER A 326 17.85 3.98 15.60
C SER A 326 16.61 4.76 16.01
N MET A 327 16.71 5.48 17.13
CA MET A 327 15.64 6.36 17.62
C MET A 327 15.25 7.47 16.64
N ASN A 328 16.03 7.70 15.58
CA ASN A 328 15.93 8.92 14.76
C ASN A 328 15.76 8.65 13.25
N SER A 329 15.76 7.39 12.79
CA SER A 329 15.59 7.08 11.36
C SER A 329 14.36 6.21 11.13
N SER A 330 13.22 6.82 10.80
CA SER A 330 12.08 6.10 10.25
C SER A 330 12.25 5.89 8.74
N VAL A 331 11.72 4.78 8.22
CA VAL A 331 11.74 4.49 6.79
C VAL A 331 10.31 4.44 6.27
N SER A 332 9.96 5.41 5.42
CA SER A 332 8.63 5.45 4.81
C SER A 332 8.47 4.33 3.78
N LEU A 333 7.55 3.40 4.06
CA LEU A 333 7.27 2.27 3.18
C LEU A 333 6.15 2.60 2.18
N ILE A 334 5.18 3.42 2.58
CA ILE A 334 4.05 3.80 1.73
C ILE A 334 3.47 5.15 2.15
N ASP A 335 3.08 5.95 1.15
CA ASP A 335 2.22 7.12 1.26
C ASP A 335 1.19 7.04 0.12
N SER A 336 -0.09 6.86 0.45
CA SER A 336 -1.15 6.63 -0.53
C SER A 336 -2.53 6.96 0.04
N SER A 337 -3.60 6.64 -0.69
CA SER A 337 -4.96 6.85 -0.24
C SER A 337 -5.96 5.77 -0.69
N LEU A 338 -7.02 5.60 0.11
CA LEU A 338 -8.18 4.74 -0.16
C LEU A 338 -9.44 5.60 -0.34
N SER A 339 -10.45 5.05 -0.99
CA SER A 339 -11.75 5.73 -1.07
C SER A 339 -12.44 5.70 0.29
N SER A 340 -12.90 6.84 0.82
CA SER A 340 -13.59 6.84 2.12
C SER A 340 -14.93 6.10 2.05
N SER A 341 -15.62 6.16 0.90
CA SER A 341 -16.97 5.59 0.74
C SER A 341 -16.98 4.11 0.31
N LYS A 342 -15.97 3.69 -0.45
CA LYS A 342 -15.86 2.31 -0.96
C LYS A 342 -14.84 1.46 -0.21
N GLY A 343 -13.95 2.09 0.57
CA GLY A 343 -12.78 1.42 1.12
C GLY A 343 -11.76 1.09 0.03
N GLY A 344 -11.05 -0.02 0.20
CA GLY A 344 -10.10 -0.53 -0.78
C GLY A 344 -9.11 -1.52 -0.18
N LYS A 345 -7.93 -1.60 -0.79
CA LYS A 345 -6.85 -2.48 -0.36
C LYS A 345 -5.63 -1.63 0.00
N PHE A 346 -5.33 -1.55 1.29
CA PHE A 346 -4.03 -1.09 1.78
C PHE A 346 -2.98 -2.13 1.38
N ALA A 347 -1.86 -1.73 0.77
CA ALA A 347 -0.86 -2.69 0.32
C ALA A 347 0.54 -2.10 0.39
N ILE A 348 1.47 -2.82 1.01
CA ILE A 348 2.90 -2.48 1.02
C ILE A 348 3.59 -3.49 0.09
N ASP A 349 4.07 -2.99 -1.05
CA ASP A 349 4.84 -3.76 -2.02
C ASP A 349 6.11 -3.01 -2.43
N LEU A 350 7.25 -3.62 -2.14
CA LEU A 350 8.59 -3.08 -2.33
C LEU A 350 9.30 -3.69 -3.54
N THR A 351 8.55 -4.33 -4.46
CA THR A 351 9.11 -4.93 -5.68
C THR A 351 9.77 -3.89 -6.60
N GLY A 352 9.39 -2.61 -6.48
CA GLY A 352 9.91 -1.50 -7.28
C GLY A 352 10.75 -0.47 -6.54
N THR A 353 11.14 -0.71 -5.28
CA THR A 353 11.93 0.25 -4.50
C THR A 353 13.38 -0.23 -4.41
N VAL A 354 14.27 0.42 -5.18
CA VAL A 354 15.71 0.41 -4.92
C VAL A 354 15.99 1.61 -3.99
N PRO A 355 16.88 1.53 -2.99
CA PRO A 355 17.15 2.66 -2.12
C PRO A 355 17.86 3.78 -2.91
N MET A 356 17.08 4.71 -3.44
CA MET A 356 17.55 6.02 -3.89
C MET A 356 17.35 6.96 -2.71
N ASN A 357 18.46 7.42 -2.14
CA ASN A 357 18.51 8.42 -1.10
C ASN A 357 17.76 9.68 -1.57
N LYS A 358 16.53 9.91 -1.07
CA LYS A 358 15.73 11.11 -1.36
C LYS A 358 16.20 12.34 -0.56
N ASN A 359 17.50 12.47 -0.30
CA ASN A 359 18.08 13.69 0.24
C ASN A 359 19.45 13.94 -0.39
N GLY A 360 19.51 14.95 -1.27
CA GLY A 360 20.76 15.40 -1.89
C GLY A 360 20.58 15.88 -3.32
N SER A 361 19.87 16.98 -3.53
CA SER A 361 20.13 17.78 -4.72
C SER A 361 21.53 18.37 -4.59
N ARG A 362 22.44 17.98 -5.48
CA ARG A 362 23.53 18.80 -6.05
C ARG A 362 24.36 17.93 -7.01
N SER A 363 24.27 18.32 -8.29
CA SER A 363 25.28 18.30 -9.36
C SER A 363 26.51 17.37 -9.21
N GLY A 364 26.73 16.53 -10.22
CA GLY A 364 28.03 15.88 -10.46
C GLY A 364 27.99 14.77 -11.51
N SER A 365 28.57 15.03 -12.67
CA SER A 365 28.73 14.16 -13.86
C SER A 365 29.38 12.77 -13.61
N PRO A 366 29.28 11.82 -14.58
CA PRO A 366 29.70 10.43 -14.38
C PRO A 366 31.20 10.25 -14.64
N GLY A 367 31.91 9.69 -13.66
CA GLY A 367 33.29 9.23 -13.80
C GLY A 367 33.36 7.72 -13.76
N CYS A 368 33.69 7.09 -14.89
CA CYS A 368 33.97 5.67 -14.99
C CYS A 368 35.31 5.31 -14.32
N SER A 369 35.38 4.15 -13.65
CA SER A 369 36.46 3.17 -13.81
C SER A 369 36.15 1.85 -13.07
N PRO A 370 36.44 0.68 -13.65
CA PRO A 370 36.25 -0.64 -13.06
C PRO A 370 37.56 -1.16 -12.43
N ARG A 371 37.54 -1.74 -11.21
CA ARG A 371 38.60 -2.61 -10.67
C ARG A 371 38.25 -3.17 -9.29
N GLY A 372 38.53 -4.46 -9.10
CA GLY A 372 38.78 -5.13 -7.81
C GLY A 372 37.53 -5.47 -7.00
N SER A 373 37.16 -6.74 -6.85
CA SER A 373 37.72 -7.72 -5.89
C SER A 373 37.36 -7.40 -4.44
N GLY A 374 36.45 -8.21 -3.89
CA GLY A 374 36.23 -8.36 -2.45
C GLY A 374 35.41 -7.25 -1.80
N ASP A 375 34.10 -7.49 -1.61
CA ASP A 375 33.43 -7.12 -0.36
C ASP A 375 32.10 -7.89 -0.26
N PHE A 376 32.16 -9.01 0.47
CA PHE A 376 30.99 -9.62 1.07
C PHE A 376 30.62 -8.79 2.29
N GLY A 377 29.35 -8.39 2.39
CA GLY A 377 28.75 -7.97 3.64
C GLY A 377 28.71 -6.46 3.82
N TYR A 378 27.51 -5.92 3.58
CA TYR A 378 26.82 -4.83 4.28
C TYR A 378 25.92 -4.09 3.27
N GLY A 379 24.99 -4.84 2.69
CA GLY A 379 23.89 -4.27 1.95
C GLY A 379 23.02 -3.45 2.90
N LEU A 380 23.03 -2.13 2.69
CA LEU A 380 22.35 -1.07 3.45
C LEU A 380 21.04 -1.52 4.13
N TRP A 381 21.14 -1.80 5.41
CA TRP A 381 20.01 -1.94 6.34
C TRP A 381 19.24 -0.60 6.38
N PRO A 382 17.88 -0.59 6.42
CA PRO A 382 16.96 -1.71 6.61
C PRO A 382 16.43 -2.34 5.31
N PHE A 383 16.93 -1.93 4.15
CA PHE A 383 16.36 -2.31 2.84
C PHE A 383 16.81 -3.68 2.32
N ALA A 384 17.79 -4.31 2.97
CA ALA A 384 18.24 -5.65 2.59
C ALA A 384 17.22 -6.75 2.94
N GLY A 385 16.41 -6.57 4.00
CA GLY A 385 15.43 -7.57 4.46
C GLY A 385 14.02 -7.42 3.87
N TYR A 386 13.65 -6.23 3.41
CA TYR A 386 12.32 -5.95 2.88
C TYR A 386 12.36 -5.82 1.35
N ARG A 387 12.12 -6.92 0.64
CA ARG A 387 11.95 -6.96 -0.82
C ARG A 387 10.66 -7.67 -1.20
N GLY A 388 10.03 -7.19 -2.27
CA GLY A 388 8.83 -7.81 -2.79
C GLY A 388 7.56 -7.43 -2.03
N PHE A 389 6.57 -8.31 -2.07
CA PHE A 389 5.27 -8.10 -1.43
C PHE A 389 5.41 -8.27 0.08
N VAL A 390 5.06 -7.22 0.84
CA VAL A 390 5.15 -7.23 2.30
C VAL A 390 3.82 -7.62 2.91
N MET A 391 2.80 -6.80 2.67
CA MET A 391 1.47 -7.07 3.19
C MET A 391 0.39 -6.40 2.36
N SER A 392 -0.85 -6.81 2.59
CA SER A 392 -2.01 -6.01 2.25
C SER A 392 -3.18 -6.29 3.17
N ALA A 393 -4.05 -5.31 3.35
CA ALA A 393 -5.27 -5.42 4.14
C ALA A 393 -6.46 -4.85 3.35
N THR A 394 -7.56 -5.60 3.28
CA THR A 394 -8.83 -5.05 2.78
C THR A 394 -9.50 -4.23 3.85
N VAL A 395 -10.12 -3.13 3.45
CA VAL A 395 -10.82 -2.19 4.33
C VAL A 395 -12.10 -1.77 3.65
N ASP A 396 -13.23 -1.81 4.36
CA ASP A 396 -14.50 -1.33 3.84
C ASP A 396 -14.67 0.18 4.00
N GLY A 397 -15.62 0.75 3.26
CA GLY A 397 -15.96 2.17 3.38
C GLY A 397 -16.46 2.57 4.77
N GLU A 398 -16.36 3.88 5.07
CA GLU A 398 -16.75 4.47 6.35
C GLU A 398 -18.18 4.08 6.78
N GLY A 399 -18.34 3.75 8.07
CA GLY A 399 -19.62 3.37 8.66
C GLY A 399 -20.16 1.99 8.28
N ARG A 400 -19.36 1.15 7.60
CA ARG A 400 -19.69 -0.26 7.35
C ARG A 400 -19.06 -1.16 8.40
N CYS A 401 -19.66 -2.33 8.60
CA CYS A 401 -19.09 -3.41 9.40
C CYS A 401 -17.95 -4.06 8.60
N SER A 402 -16.71 -3.64 8.81
CA SER A 402 -15.59 -4.20 8.05
C SER A 402 -15.07 -5.49 8.67
N LYS A 403 -14.68 -6.43 7.81
CA LYS A 403 -13.97 -7.65 8.18
C LYS A 403 -12.66 -7.71 7.41
N PRO A 404 -11.59 -7.07 7.92
CA PRO A 404 -10.33 -7.00 7.21
C PRO A 404 -9.79 -8.39 6.86
N THR A 405 -9.35 -8.56 5.61
CA THR A 405 -8.55 -9.70 5.18
C THR A 405 -7.12 -9.22 5.02
N VAL A 406 -6.19 -9.87 5.72
CA VAL A 406 -4.78 -9.54 5.77
C VAL A 406 -3.98 -10.60 5.02
N GLU A 407 -3.23 -10.19 4.01
CA GLU A 407 -2.26 -11.04 3.32
C GLU A 407 -0.86 -10.58 3.72
N VAL A 408 0.02 -11.49 4.12
CA VAL A 408 1.40 -11.18 4.52
C VAL A 408 2.37 -12.08 3.77
N GLY A 409 3.39 -11.52 3.14
CA GLY A 409 4.41 -12.29 2.42
C GLY A 409 5.23 -13.15 3.40
N VAL A 410 5.42 -14.43 3.07
CA VAL A 410 6.12 -15.40 3.94
C VAL A 410 7.54 -14.93 4.30
N ASN A 411 8.21 -14.24 3.37
CA ASN A 411 9.57 -13.72 3.58
C ASN A 411 9.68 -12.65 4.69
N HIS A 412 8.56 -12.15 5.19
CA HIS A 412 8.50 -11.11 6.22
C HIS A 412 8.00 -11.61 7.57
N VAL A 413 7.82 -12.93 7.72
CA VAL A 413 7.25 -13.55 8.93
C VAL A 413 8.15 -14.70 9.35
N GLY A 414 8.92 -14.52 10.43
CA GLY A 414 9.72 -15.59 11.04
C GLY A 414 8.92 -16.43 12.04
N CYS A 415 7.97 -15.80 12.74
CA CYS A 415 7.12 -16.43 13.75
C CYS A 415 5.69 -15.88 13.74
N ALA A 416 4.81 -16.43 14.57
CA ALA A 416 3.41 -15.99 14.65
C ALA A 416 3.29 -14.53 15.14
N GLU A 417 4.19 -14.12 16.03
CA GLU A 417 4.25 -12.77 16.60
C GLU A 417 4.59 -11.71 15.54
N ASP A 418 5.43 -12.05 14.56
CA ASP A 418 5.69 -11.17 13.41
C ASP A 418 4.41 -10.94 12.59
N ALA A 419 3.62 -12.00 12.35
CA ALA A 419 2.33 -11.89 11.67
C ALA A 419 1.34 -11.02 12.46
N ALA A 420 1.36 -11.12 13.81
CA ALA A 420 0.48 -10.34 14.68
C ALA A 420 0.70 -8.82 14.54
N ALA A 421 1.93 -8.37 14.24
CA ALA A 421 2.22 -6.96 13.99
C ALA A 421 1.50 -6.43 12.73
N PHE A 422 1.45 -7.24 11.66
CA PHE A 422 0.70 -6.94 10.45
C PHE A 422 -0.82 -6.95 10.68
N VAL A 423 -1.32 -7.87 11.53
CA VAL A 423 -2.72 -7.90 11.96
C VAL A 423 -3.08 -6.63 12.75
N ALA A 424 -2.23 -6.21 13.68
CA ALA A 424 -2.43 -4.97 14.43
C ALA A 424 -2.43 -3.73 13.51
N LEU A 425 -1.53 -3.69 12.52
CA LEU A 425 -1.50 -2.64 11.51
C LEU A 425 -2.79 -2.63 10.68
N ALA A 426 -3.29 -3.79 10.24
CA ALA A 426 -4.55 -3.88 9.50
C ALA A 426 -5.74 -3.32 10.31
N ALA A 427 -5.82 -3.66 11.61
CA ALA A 427 -6.83 -3.11 12.51
C ALA A 427 -6.71 -1.57 12.64
N ALA A 428 -5.49 -1.03 12.72
CA ALA A 428 -5.26 0.41 12.77
C ALA A 428 -5.69 1.13 11.48
N VAL A 429 -5.43 0.54 10.31
CA VAL A 429 -5.88 1.10 9.03
C VAL A 429 -7.41 1.09 8.96
N ASP A 430 -8.04 0.00 9.35
CA ASP A 430 -9.51 -0.13 9.35
C ASP A 430 -10.17 0.91 10.27
N LEU A 431 -9.74 0.97 11.53
CA LEU A 431 -10.21 1.96 12.51
C LEU A 431 -9.94 3.41 12.08
N SER A 432 -8.95 3.65 11.22
CA SER A 432 -8.67 4.97 10.68
C SER A 432 -9.75 5.48 9.73
N MET A 433 -10.54 4.59 9.10
CA MET A 433 -11.72 4.99 8.32
C MET A 433 -12.74 5.72 9.18
N ASP A 434 -12.99 5.19 10.39
CA ASP A 434 -13.87 5.84 11.37
C ASP A 434 -13.19 7.01 12.08
N ALA A 435 -11.89 6.89 12.42
CA ALA A 435 -11.15 7.96 13.09
C ALA A 435 -11.01 9.23 12.24
N CYS A 436 -10.96 9.11 10.91
CA CYS A 436 -10.94 10.25 9.98
C CYS A 436 -12.32 10.73 9.51
N ARG A 437 -13.42 10.07 9.90
CA ARG A 437 -14.77 10.50 9.55
C ARG A 437 -15.01 11.94 10.01
N SER A 438 -15.84 12.71 9.31
CA SER A 438 -16.13 14.09 9.75
C SER A 438 -16.64 14.12 11.20
N PHE A 439 -16.18 15.12 11.96
CA PHE A 439 -16.57 15.33 13.36
C PHE A 439 -18.03 15.75 13.53
N SER A 440 -18.72 16.14 12.46
CA SER A 440 -20.18 16.34 12.51
C SER A 440 -20.95 15.02 12.65
N HIS A 441 -20.37 13.90 12.21
CA HIS A 441 -20.99 12.59 12.33
C HIS A 441 -20.74 11.95 13.70
N LYS A 442 -21.72 11.17 14.17
CA LYS A 442 -21.59 10.31 15.34
C LYS A 442 -20.84 9.02 14.95
N LEU A 443 -19.95 8.58 15.84
CA LEU A 443 -19.31 7.27 15.73
C LEU A 443 -20.27 6.15 16.16
N ARG A 444 -19.92 4.91 15.81
CA ARG A 444 -20.61 3.72 16.29
C ARG A 444 -20.41 3.56 17.81
N LYS A 445 -21.33 2.86 18.47
CA LYS A 445 -21.36 2.73 19.94
C LYS A 445 -20.05 2.15 20.48
N GLU A 446 -19.51 1.13 19.83
CA GLU A 446 -18.26 0.46 20.24
C GLU A 446 -17.03 1.36 20.17
N LEU A 447 -17.07 2.40 19.33
CA LEU A 447 -15.99 3.39 19.16
C LEU A 447 -16.21 4.64 20.02
N SER A 448 -17.42 4.82 20.54
CA SER A 448 -17.75 5.92 21.42
C SER A 448 -17.31 5.60 22.85
N GLN A 449 -16.81 6.61 23.55
CA GLN A 449 -16.53 6.49 24.98
C GLN A 449 -17.85 6.14 25.68
N SER A 450 -17.97 4.93 26.21
CA SER A 450 -19.11 4.52 27.02
C SER A 450 -19.05 5.25 28.36
N SER A 451 -19.68 6.42 28.43
CA SER A 451 -20.10 7.02 29.70
C SER A 451 -21.33 6.29 30.23
N ASP A 452 -21.18 4.98 30.55
CA ASP A 452 -22.30 4.14 31.00
C ASP A 452 -21.93 3.17 32.14
N SER A 453 -20.81 3.39 32.84
CA SER A 453 -20.42 2.58 34.02
C SER A 453 -20.58 3.28 35.37
N LEU A 454 -21.43 4.31 35.48
CA LEU A 454 -21.72 5.00 36.76
C LEU A 454 -23.16 4.83 37.26
N LEU A 455 -23.85 3.75 36.88
CA LEU A 455 -25.07 3.31 37.55
C LEU A 455 -25.08 1.78 37.66
N ARG A 456 -24.34 1.25 38.64
CA ARG A 456 -24.72 0.03 39.33
C ARG A 456 -24.20 0.01 40.74
#